data_AF-A0AAU1UM09-F1
#
_entry.id   AF-A0AAU1UM09-F1
#
_cell.length_a   1.000
_cell.length_b   1.000
_cell.length_c   1.000
_cell.angle_alpha   90.00
_cell.angle_beta   90.00
_cell.angle_gamma   90.00
#
_symmetry.space_group_name_H-M   'P 1'
#
loop_
_entity.id
_entity.type
_entity.pdbx_description
1 polymer ?
#
loop_
_entity_poly.entity_id
_entity_poly.type
_entity_poly.pdbx_seq_one_letter_code
_entity_poly.pdbx_strand_id
1 'polypeptide(L)' 'MSVIDDLAPPNIHHRPASAAPGGSDIQRRETALCARLPTLVVTDRIVGLRTVKRVGHLLGSDGRRTGVQLTSPW' A
#
# COMPACT_ATOMS: atom_id res chain seq x y z
N MET A 1 35.30 20.38 29.69
CA MET A 1 34.16 20.57 28.76
C MET A 1 34.30 19.46 27.73
N SER A 2 33.47 18.41 27.79
CA SER A 2 33.60 17.22 26.94
C SER A 2 32.23 16.65 26.58
N VAL A 3 31.90 16.60 25.30
CA VAL A 3 30.92 15.69 24.65
C VAL A 3 31.31 15.72 23.14
N ILE A 4 32.03 14.73 22.60
CA ILE A 4 31.59 13.50 21.92
C ILE A 4 30.69 13.75 20.70
N ASP A 5 31.04 13.04 19.60
CA ASP A 5 30.28 12.73 18.38
C ASP A 5 30.54 13.53 17.11
N ASP A 6 31.73 13.28 16.54
CA ASP A 6 31.88 13.14 15.08
C ASP A 6 31.45 11.71 14.69
N LEU A 7 30.14 11.47 14.62
CA LEU A 7 29.56 10.26 14.04
C LEU A 7 28.91 10.65 12.72
N ALA A 8 29.61 10.34 11.62
CA ALA A 8 29.05 10.34 10.27
C ALA A 8 27.67 9.66 10.27
N PRO A 9 26.69 10.18 9.49
CA PRO A 9 25.36 9.60 9.48
C PRO A 9 25.45 8.11 9.11
N PRO A 10 24.71 7.22 9.81
CA PRO A 10 24.77 5.81 9.52
C PRO A 10 24.35 5.61 8.07
N ASN A 11 25.19 4.91 7.31
CA ASN A 11 24.89 4.45 5.97
C ASN A 11 23.69 3.51 6.06
N ILE A 12 22.48 4.08 5.98
CA ILE A 12 21.25 3.33 5.83
C ILE A 12 21.33 2.72 4.45
N HIS A 13 21.91 1.52 4.37
CA HIS A 13 21.74 0.66 3.21
C HIS A 13 20.23 0.52 3.01
N HIS A 14 19.70 1.28 2.05
CA HIS A 14 18.32 1.21 1.60
C HIS A 14 18.13 -0.16 0.97
N ARG A 15 17.97 -1.19 1.81
CA ARG A 15 17.63 -2.54 1.36
C ARG A 15 16.31 -2.38 0.61
N PRO A 16 16.26 -2.65 -0.71
CA PRO A 16 15.00 -2.55 -1.44
C PRO A 16 14.04 -3.50 -0.73
N ALA A 17 12.95 -2.95 -0.19
CA ALA A 17 11.86 -3.74 0.31
C ALA A 17 11.49 -4.69 -0.83
N SER A 18 11.66 -6.00 -0.61
CA SER A 18 10.91 -6.99 -1.38
C SER A 18 9.48 -6.47 -1.43
N ALA A 19 8.97 -6.20 -2.63
CA ALA A 19 7.68 -5.55 -2.80
C ALA A 19 6.63 -6.42 -2.11
N ALA A 20 6.26 -6.04 -0.88
CA ALA A 20 5.19 -6.69 -0.17
C ALA A 20 3.94 -6.56 -1.06
N PRO A 21 3.17 -7.65 -1.25
CA PRO A 21 2.04 -7.64 -2.16
C PRO A 21 1.09 -6.49 -1.80
N GLY A 22 0.74 -5.69 -2.80
CA GLY A 22 -0.24 -4.62 -2.63
C GLY A 22 -1.64 -5.21 -2.36
N GLY A 23 -2.60 -4.38 -1.99
CA GLY A 23 -3.98 -4.85 -1.78
C GLY A 23 -4.59 -5.52 -3.01
N SER A 24 -4.19 -5.10 -4.21
CA SER A 24 -4.56 -5.73 -5.47
C SER A 24 -3.98 -7.14 -5.63
N ASP A 25 -2.78 -7.40 -5.14
CA ASP A 25 -2.14 -8.72 -5.24
C ASP A 25 -2.77 -9.72 -4.29
N ILE A 26 -3.17 -9.27 -3.10
CA ILE A 26 -3.90 -10.10 -2.13
C ILE A 26 -5.26 -10.49 -2.71
N GLN A 27 -6.00 -9.52 -3.24
CA GLN A 27 -7.28 -9.79 -3.91
C GLN A 27 -7.10 -10.72 -5.12
N ARG A 28 -6.07 -10.52 -5.95
CA ARG A 28 -5.79 -11.38 -7.11
C ARG A 28 -5.52 -12.82 -6.68
N ARG A 29 -4.73 -13.02 -5.62
CA ARG A 29 -4.41 -14.35 -5.10
C ARG A 29 -5.63 -15.03 -4.50
N GLU A 30 -6.45 -14.31 -3.74
CA GLU A 30 -7.72 -14.82 -3.22
C GLU A 30 -8.65 -15.24 -4.36
N THR A 31 -8.84 -14.39 -5.37
CA THR A 31 -9.65 -14.72 -6.54
C THR A 31 -9.15 -15.98 -7.25
N ALA A 32 -7.83 -16.10 -7.44
CA ALA A 32 -7.23 -17.29 -8.04
C ALA A 32 -7.42 -18.55 -7.17
N LEU A 33 -7.41 -18.40 -5.85
CA LEU A 33 -7.62 -19.49 -4.91
C LEU A 33 -9.08 -19.96 -4.93
N CYS A 34 -10.04 -19.04 -4.89
CA CYS A 34 -11.47 -19.35 -4.98
C CYS A 34 -11.84 -19.99 -6.32
N ALA A 35 -11.17 -19.59 -7.42
CA ALA A 35 -11.37 -20.23 -8.72
C ALA A 35 -10.86 -21.69 -8.75
N ARG A 36 -9.81 -22.00 -7.99
CA ARG A 36 -9.24 -23.36 -7.89
C ARG A 36 -9.98 -24.26 -6.90
N LEU A 37 -10.61 -23.67 -5.88
CA LEU A 37 -11.32 -24.37 -4.81
C LEU A 37 -12.73 -23.79 -4.68
N PRO A 38 -13.71 -24.26 -5.48
CA PRO A 38 -15.03 -23.64 -5.59
C PRO A 38 -15.85 -23.70 -4.28
N THR A 39 -15.52 -24.65 -3.40
CA THR A 39 -16.15 -24.84 -2.09
C THR A 39 -15.45 -24.05 -0.98
N LEU A 40 -14.35 -23.36 -1.28
CA LEU A 40 -13.64 -22.54 -0.31
C LEU A 40 -14.45 -21.28 -0.02
N VAL A 41 -14.83 -21.12 1.24
CA VAL A 41 -15.51 -19.93 1.74
C VAL A 41 -14.54 -19.14 2.61
N VAL A 42 -14.25 -17.90 2.22
CA VAL A 42 -13.51 -16.96 3.07
C VAL A 42 -14.49 -16.41 4.11
N THR A 43 -14.30 -16.75 5.38
CA THR A 43 -15.22 -16.39 6.46
C THR A 43 -14.90 -15.03 7.09
N ASP A 44 -13.62 -14.67 7.20
CA ASP A 44 -13.17 -13.36 7.66
C ASP A 44 -11.80 -13.02 7.07
N ARG A 45 -11.49 -11.73 6.90
CA ARG A 45 -10.13 -11.26 6.56
C ARG A 45 -9.81 -9.93 7.23
N ILE A 46 -8.62 -9.88 7.84
CA ILE A 46 -7.99 -8.63 8.28
C ILE A 46 -6.61 -8.56 7.64
N VAL A 47 -6.38 -7.52 6.83
CA VAL A 47 -5.12 -7.32 6.11
C VAL A 47 -4.55 -5.95 6.47
N GLY A 48 -3.40 -5.95 7.15
CA GLY A 48 -2.61 -4.76 7.39
C GLY A 48 -1.66 -4.49 6.21
N LEU A 49 -1.90 -3.41 5.47
CA LEU A 49 -1.01 -2.94 4.41
C LEU A 49 -0.33 -1.65 4.82
N ARG A 50 1.00 -1.60 4.72
CA ARG A 50 1.73 -0.32 4.71
C ARG A 50 1.59 0.32 3.33
N THR A 51 0.45 0.96 3.08
CA THR A 51 0.18 1.67 1.84
C THR A 51 -0.26 3.11 2.14
N VAL A 52 0.26 4.07 1.37
CA VAL A 52 -0.20 5.45 1.40
C VAL A 52 -1.32 5.57 0.37
N LYS A 53 -2.55 5.88 0.81
CA LYS A 53 -3.66 6.13 -0.14
C LYS A 53 -3.39 7.44 -0.88
N ARG A 54 -2.91 7.33 -2.11
CA ARG A 54 -2.57 8.45 -3.01
C ARG A 54 -3.60 8.64 -4.12
N VAL A 55 -4.87 8.32 -3.87
CA VAL A 55 -5.93 8.42 -4.87
C VAL A 55 -7.04 9.30 -4.32
N GLY A 56 -7.20 10.46 -4.95
CA GLY A 56 -8.34 11.36 -4.75
C GLY A 56 -9.45 11.08 -5.77
N HIS A 57 -10.67 11.53 -5.44
CA HIS A 57 -11.79 11.55 -6.38
C HIS A 57 -11.88 12.93 -7.02
N LEU A 58 -12.09 12.95 -8.35
CA LEU A 58 -12.52 14.15 -9.04
C LEU A 58 -14.03 14.27 -8.87
N LEU A 59 -14.47 15.45 -8.42
CA LEU A 59 -15.88 15.77 -8.26
C LEU A 59 -16.31 16.74 -9.37
N GLY A 60 -17.43 16.45 -10.00
CA GLY A 60 -18.13 17.38 -10.88
C GLY A 60 -18.76 18.53 -10.10
N SER A 61 -19.30 19.51 -10.82
CA SER A 61 -19.98 20.67 -10.23
C SER A 61 -21.23 20.31 -9.41
N ASP A 62 -21.81 19.14 -9.65
CA ASP A 62 -22.92 18.56 -8.91
C ASP A 62 -22.48 17.74 -7.68
N GLY A 63 -21.17 17.69 -7.40
CA GLY A 63 -20.59 16.90 -6.32
C GLY A 63 -20.50 15.39 -6.63
N ARG A 64 -20.85 14.94 -7.83
CA ARG A 64 -20.73 13.53 -8.21
C ARG A 64 -19.32 13.20 -8.64
N ARG A 65 -18.89 11.97 -8.35
CA ARG A 65 -17.59 11.45 -8.76
C ARG A 65 -17.53 11.30 -10.29
N THR A 66 -16.60 12.01 -10.91
CA THR A 66 -16.34 11.95 -12.37
C THR A 66 -15.05 11.19 -12.70
N GLY A 67 -14.15 11.01 -11.73
CA GLY A 67 -12.88 10.34 -11.96
C GLY A 67 -12.07 10.06 -10.70
N VAL A 68 -10.85 9.60 -10.92
CA VAL A 68 -9.82 9.42 -9.90
C VAL A 68 -8.55 10.11 -10.34
N GLN A 69 -7.84 10.73 -9.41
CA GLN A 69 -6.55 11.36 -9.67
C GLN A 69 -5.53 10.90 -8.64
N LEU A 70 -4.33 10.59 -9.10
CA LEU A 70 -3.20 10.34 -8.23
C LEU A 70 -2.79 11.64 -7.53
N THR A 71 -2.67 11.59 -6.20
CA THR A 71 -2.16 12.71 -5.42
C THR A 71 -0.66 12.58 -5.24
N SER A 72 0.08 13.49 -5.87
CA SER A 72 1.50 13.71 -5.59
C SER A 72 1.64 14.36 -4.21
N PRO A 73 2.60 13.93 -3.37
CA PRO A 73 2.83 14.55 -2.07
C PRO A 73 3.61 15.88 -2.14
N TRP A 74 4.10 16.26 -3.33
CA TRP A 74 4.87 17.47 -3.61
C TRP A 74 4.38 18.06 -4.93
#